data_AF-A0A0G3IBS5-F1
#
_entry.id   AF-A0A0G3IBS5-F1
#
_cell.length_a   1.000
_cell.length_b   1.000
_cell.length_c   1.000
_cell.angle_alpha   90.00
_cell.angle_beta   90.00
_cell.angle_gamma   90.00
#
_symmetry.space_group_name_H-M   'P 1'
#
loop_
_entity.id
_entity.type
_entity.pdbx_description
1 polymer ?
#
loop_
_entity_poly.entity_id
_entity_poly.type
_entity_poly.pdbx_seq_one_letter_code
_entity_poly.pdbx_strand_id
1 'polypeptide(L)'
;MLDNRLVVFRSFGRVLPLVSETRRKAIEGALKTLNFNDRRTVDAAYRALTQTGYLDQLCDFFFAGRNKAKSLQALAALVLYQLAEDPKHNPHAVNPEPLLRNRQDACRTLAGGLTASAKTMLLELERNDIHTVANAITDFLSEADWRCLAAEMHLNDGKEAPCRASSEKAALAFTACAVAHANRQRWAQEAAMRQAAAAAFTAAYTAARQAGAAFVGDLLAKAADAQWLAVGACEKTRPSGWSRPDRELREICDDAARAARQAGEAALRDEDRDKYFGLAVHAYTLVGQYTDVAKIHRQRANEHLSQFRFSKAAEAFQAAAMAELEGKRPSQAALVQAAIDLRAGAGALLKISKPPKRFSDAARLYEAAARAYRDAKQYREAASAALDAAAAYERDHKPFSRAQALELAARALAQVPDPLGAAALWMQVADIHPYIGLGRYRRALALTAAGSEFKKGGKLDLAEAAHLQAETLYMATGEVERAQAARAAADACRPKKLNMAAFEKMAPANDQVIVEINALIDAHQVALQSVDGLQLADGRRLYFEELCCYIEQVKFVPGTRVEFVLLFCQHVGNFVIMPAAQQLVSMGRHHIERRELQIGDVFRGEALLALLSQVN
;
A
#
# COMPACT_ATOMS: atom_id res chain seq x y z
N MET A 1 35.64 38.79 3.77
CA MET A 1 36.46 39.31 2.66
C MET A 1 36.82 38.13 1.77
N LEU A 2 36.46 38.20 0.48
CA LEU A 2 36.91 37.25 -0.55
C LEU A 2 38.37 37.57 -0.85
N ASP A 3 39.28 37.07 -0.02
CA ASP A 3 40.72 37.23 -0.25
C ASP A 3 41.10 36.54 -1.57
N ASN A 4 42.03 37.19 -2.28
CA ASN A 4 42.58 36.88 -3.62
C ASN A 4 43.26 35.49 -3.76
N ARG A 5 42.74 34.43 -3.13
CA ARG A 5 43.27 33.07 -3.23
C ARG A 5 42.42 32.29 -4.24
N LEU A 6 42.97 32.20 -5.45
CA LEU A 6 42.57 31.23 -6.46
C LEU A 6 42.62 29.82 -5.86
N VAL A 7 41.45 29.21 -5.62
CA VAL A 7 41.36 27.75 -5.46
C VAL A 7 41.02 27.18 -6.84
N VAL A 8 42.03 26.61 -7.49
CA VAL A 8 41.92 25.99 -8.82
C VAL A 8 41.49 24.54 -8.64
N PHE A 9 40.34 24.14 -9.16
CA PHE A 9 40.01 22.73 -9.37
C PHE A 9 40.35 22.31 -10.79
N ARG A 10 41.17 21.25 -10.92
CA ARG A 10 41.42 20.59 -12.20
C ARG A 10 40.32 19.57 -12.44
N SER A 11 39.45 19.82 -13.41
CA SER A 11 38.79 18.75 -14.16
C SER A 11 38.98 19.02 -15.66
N PHE A 12 39.49 18.02 -16.37
CA PHE A 12 39.64 18.00 -17.84
C PHE A 12 40.43 19.15 -18.50
N GLY A 13 41.56 19.55 -17.93
CA GLY A 13 42.64 20.21 -18.70
C GLY A 13 42.40 21.65 -19.19
N ARG A 14 41.35 22.36 -18.74
CA ARG A 14 41.21 23.82 -19.00
C ARG A 14 40.85 24.58 -17.73
N VAL A 15 41.61 25.64 -17.44
CA VAL A 15 41.31 26.63 -16.40
C VAL A 15 40.33 27.64 -16.99
N LEU A 16 39.06 27.55 -16.64
CA LEU A 16 38.06 28.55 -17.01
C LEU A 16 37.65 29.34 -15.76
N PRO A 17 37.56 30.68 -15.83
CA PRO A 17 37.05 31.48 -14.72
C PRO A 17 35.58 31.12 -14.48
N LEU A 18 35.24 30.82 -13.23
CA LEU A 18 33.92 30.32 -12.79
C LEU A 18 32.79 31.36 -12.94
N VAL A 19 33.15 32.62 -13.23
CA VAL A 19 32.24 33.73 -13.49
C VAL A 19 32.85 34.58 -14.60
N SER A 20 32.06 35.05 -15.57
CA SER A 20 32.56 36.01 -16.55
C SER A 20 32.96 37.31 -15.87
N GLU A 21 34.01 37.97 -16.34
CA GLU A 21 34.52 39.22 -15.75
C GLU A 21 33.42 40.30 -15.64
N THR A 22 32.51 40.33 -16.61
CA THR A 22 31.33 41.22 -16.60
C THR A 22 30.38 40.92 -15.43
N ARG A 23 30.13 39.64 -15.13
CA ARG A 23 29.28 39.24 -13.98
C ARG A 23 29.99 39.49 -12.66
N ARG A 24 31.32 39.27 -12.58
CA ARG A 24 32.12 39.61 -11.40
C ARG A 24 32.00 41.08 -11.03
N LYS A 25 32.18 41.98 -12.01
CA LYS A 25 32.03 43.42 -11.81
C LYS A 25 30.60 43.81 -11.39
N ALA A 26 29.57 43.12 -11.89
CA ALA A 26 28.19 43.37 -11.50
C ALA A 26 27.92 42.99 -10.03
N ILE A 27 28.47 41.86 -9.56
CA ILE A 27 28.37 41.44 -8.15
C ILE A 27 29.13 42.40 -7.24
N GLU A 28 30.36 42.75 -7.61
CA GLU A 28 31.17 43.73 -6.87
C GLU A 28 30.47 45.09 -6.82
N GLY A 29 29.81 45.50 -7.91
CA GLY A 29 28.98 46.70 -7.95
C GLY A 29 27.79 46.62 -6.99
N ALA A 30 27.01 45.53 -7.04
CA ALA A 30 25.84 45.34 -6.19
C ALA A 30 26.19 45.28 -4.69
N LEU A 31 27.31 44.62 -4.34
CA LEU A 31 27.80 44.54 -2.96
C LEU A 31 28.40 45.88 -2.47
N LYS A 32 29.00 46.69 -3.35
CA LYS A 32 29.47 48.04 -3.01
C LYS A 32 28.33 48.99 -2.66
N THR A 33 27.17 48.83 -3.29
CA THR A 33 25.97 49.66 -3.07
C THR A 33 24.99 49.06 -2.05
N LEU A 34 25.31 47.91 -1.44
CA LEU A 34 24.41 47.20 -0.54
C LEU A 34 24.14 48.01 0.72
N ASN A 35 22.87 48.37 0.95
CA ASN A 35 22.38 49.04 2.13
C ASN A 35 21.11 48.34 2.63
N PHE A 36 21.17 47.72 3.81
CA PHE A 36 20.04 46.97 4.38
C PHE A 36 18.83 47.84 4.78
N ASN A 37 18.95 49.17 4.74
CA ASN A 37 17.82 50.10 4.88
C ASN A 37 17.06 50.33 3.56
N ASP A 38 17.64 49.97 2.41
CA ASP A 38 17.02 50.09 1.10
C ASP A 38 16.79 48.70 0.47
N ARG A 39 15.51 48.29 0.47
CA ARG A 39 15.05 47.02 -0.12
C ARG A 39 15.52 46.81 -1.55
N ARG A 40 15.62 47.86 -2.37
CA ARG A 40 16.03 47.72 -3.77
C ARG A 40 17.47 47.25 -3.91
N THR A 41 18.36 47.74 -3.04
CA THR A 41 19.77 47.33 -3.05
C THR A 41 19.95 45.91 -2.52
N VAL A 42 19.13 45.51 -1.54
CA VAL A 42 19.10 44.12 -1.01
C VAL A 42 18.58 43.15 -2.07
N ASP A 43 17.49 43.48 -2.78
CA ASP A 43 16.95 42.66 -3.87
C ASP A 43 17.94 42.53 -5.04
N ALA A 44 18.63 43.63 -5.38
CA ALA A 44 19.66 43.63 -6.42
C ALA A 44 20.85 42.74 -6.03
N ALA A 45 21.33 42.83 -4.79
CA ALA A 45 22.40 41.97 -4.29
C ALA A 45 21.96 40.50 -4.21
N TYR A 46 20.73 40.21 -3.80
CA TYR A 46 20.17 38.85 -3.77
C TYR A 46 20.10 38.23 -5.17
N ARG A 47 19.62 38.98 -6.17
CA ARG A 47 19.61 38.54 -7.58
C ARG A 47 21.02 38.34 -8.12
N ALA A 48 21.95 39.25 -7.80
CA ALA A 48 23.34 39.12 -8.23
C ALA A 48 23.99 37.86 -7.63
N LEU A 49 23.78 37.59 -6.34
CA LEU A 49 24.29 36.39 -5.65
C LEU A 49 23.71 35.10 -6.23
N THR A 50 22.40 35.04 -6.46
CA THR A 50 21.74 33.86 -7.04
C THR A 50 22.07 33.62 -8.52
N GLN A 51 22.74 34.56 -9.20
CA GLN A 51 23.20 34.41 -10.59
C GLN A 51 24.72 34.17 -10.69
N THR A 52 25.42 34.01 -9.57
CA THR A 52 26.85 33.74 -9.56
C THR A 52 27.15 32.29 -9.94
N GLY A 53 28.00 32.10 -10.96
CA GLY A 53 28.43 30.75 -11.37
C GLY A 53 29.17 30.00 -10.26
N TYR A 54 29.79 30.72 -9.34
CA TYR A 54 30.52 30.15 -8.22
C TYR A 54 29.60 29.54 -7.14
N LEU A 55 28.53 30.24 -6.71
CA LEU A 55 27.56 29.66 -5.79
C LEU A 55 26.75 28.54 -6.46
N ASP A 56 26.50 28.65 -7.78
CA ASP A 56 25.84 27.62 -8.57
C ASP A 56 26.64 26.30 -8.59
N GLN A 57 27.96 26.37 -8.80
CA GLN A 57 28.87 25.22 -8.74
C GLN A 57 29.05 24.66 -7.33
N LEU A 58 29.10 25.54 -6.33
CA LEU A 58 29.11 25.11 -4.93
C LEU A 58 27.83 24.35 -4.59
N CYS A 59 26.70 24.79 -5.16
CA CYS A 59 25.45 24.04 -5.06
C CYS A 59 25.46 22.71 -5.82
N ASP A 60 26.16 22.61 -6.96
CA ASP A 60 26.35 21.32 -7.66
C ASP A 60 27.17 20.33 -6.82
N PHE A 61 28.13 20.83 -6.05
CA PHE A 61 28.98 20.01 -5.20
C PHE A 61 28.25 19.54 -3.93
N PHE A 62 27.58 20.46 -3.24
CA PHE A 62 26.97 20.18 -1.94
C PHE A 62 25.51 19.72 -1.99
N PHE A 63 24.75 19.98 -3.05
CA PHE A 63 23.31 19.71 -3.08
C PHE A 63 22.85 18.86 -4.27
N ALA A 64 21.93 17.92 -4.03
CA ALA A 64 21.43 17.00 -5.05
C ALA A 64 20.53 17.69 -6.10
N GLY A 65 20.70 17.31 -7.38
CA GLY A 65 20.26 17.99 -8.60
C GLY A 65 18.76 18.27 -8.82
N ARG A 66 17.87 18.03 -7.86
CA ARG A 66 16.45 18.45 -7.93
C ARG A 66 16.11 19.67 -7.06
N ASN A 67 16.99 20.06 -6.13
CA ASN A 67 16.77 21.21 -5.23
C ASN A 67 17.75 22.38 -5.46
N LYS A 68 18.61 22.31 -6.47
CA LYS A 68 19.69 23.27 -6.72
C LYS A 68 19.26 24.74 -6.67
N ALA A 69 18.19 25.11 -7.37
CA ALA A 69 17.70 26.49 -7.39
C ALA A 69 17.25 27.00 -6.00
N LYS A 70 16.63 26.13 -5.18
CA LYS A 70 16.22 26.45 -3.81
C LYS A 70 17.42 26.56 -2.88
N SER A 71 18.40 25.68 -3.03
CA SER A 71 19.66 25.73 -2.27
C SER A 71 20.45 26.99 -2.60
N LEU A 72 20.51 27.40 -3.87
CA LEU A 72 21.18 28.63 -4.29
C LEU A 72 20.51 29.88 -3.69
N GLN A 73 19.18 29.90 -3.68
CA GLN A 73 18.40 30.95 -3.02
C GLN A 73 18.61 31.01 -1.51
N ALA A 74 18.68 29.86 -0.84
CA ALA A 74 18.93 29.76 0.59
C ALA A 74 20.37 30.18 0.94
N LEU A 75 21.36 29.74 0.17
CA LEU A 75 22.75 30.10 0.38
C LEU A 75 22.98 31.61 0.16
N ALA A 76 22.40 32.19 -0.89
CA ALA A 76 22.44 33.63 -1.11
C ALA A 76 21.80 34.42 0.05
N ALA A 77 20.72 33.90 0.64
CA ALA A 77 20.11 34.51 1.82
C ALA A 77 21.06 34.48 3.03
N LEU A 78 21.72 33.35 3.30
CA LEU A 78 22.71 33.25 4.39
C LEU A 78 23.90 34.20 4.19
N VAL A 79 24.38 34.35 2.96
CA VAL A 79 25.44 35.31 2.63
C VAL A 79 24.98 36.75 2.91
N LEU A 80 23.74 37.11 2.56
CA LEU A 80 23.20 38.42 2.90
C LEU A 80 22.99 38.59 4.40
N TYR A 81 22.58 37.56 5.13
CA TYR A 81 22.52 37.61 6.60
C TYR A 81 23.91 37.89 7.20
N GLN A 82 24.97 37.27 6.67
CA GLN A 82 26.35 37.54 7.12
C GLN A 82 26.81 38.95 6.75
N LEU A 83 26.49 39.44 5.55
CA LEU A 83 26.81 40.81 5.15
C LEU A 83 26.02 41.84 5.99
N ALA A 84 24.81 41.52 6.41
CA ALA A 84 24.01 42.36 7.32
C ALA A 84 24.60 42.44 8.74
N GLU A 85 25.51 41.54 9.09
CA GLU A 85 26.27 41.58 10.35
C GLU A 85 27.47 42.53 10.28
N ASP A 86 27.97 42.84 9.08
CA ASP A 86 29.04 43.82 8.88
C ASP A 86 28.48 45.25 9.04
N PRO A 87 28.95 46.03 10.04
CA PRO A 87 28.52 47.42 10.24
C PRO A 87 28.69 48.30 8.99
N LYS A 88 29.62 47.95 8.10
CA LYS A 88 29.83 48.63 6.82
C LYS A 88 28.60 48.58 5.91
N HIS A 89 27.87 47.47 5.91
CA HIS A 89 26.73 47.24 5.03
C HIS A 89 25.39 47.49 5.73
N ASN A 90 25.36 47.44 7.07
CA ASN A 90 24.15 47.66 7.87
C ASN A 90 24.41 48.55 9.11
N PRO A 91 24.72 49.84 8.91
CA PRO A 91 25.13 50.74 9.98
C PRO A 91 24.05 51.02 11.03
N HIS A 92 22.77 50.87 10.67
CA HIS A 92 21.61 51.10 11.55
C HIS A 92 21.04 49.83 12.15
N ALA A 93 21.74 48.70 11.98
CA ALA A 93 21.36 47.44 12.57
C ALA A 93 19.93 46.96 12.25
N VAL A 94 19.40 47.29 11.06
CA VAL A 94 18.05 46.85 10.64
C VAL A 94 18.01 45.34 10.51
N ASN A 95 16.98 44.72 11.09
CA ASN A 95 16.73 43.28 10.95
C ASN A 95 16.44 42.99 9.46
N PRO A 96 17.21 42.12 8.79
CA PRO A 96 16.97 41.79 7.39
C PRO A 96 15.82 40.79 7.17
N GLU A 97 15.22 40.18 8.20
CA GLU A 97 14.09 39.22 8.07
C GLU A 97 12.81 39.74 7.39
N PRO A 98 12.41 41.02 7.48
CA PRO A 98 11.29 41.53 6.69
C PRO A 98 11.61 41.58 5.18
N LEU A 99 12.91 41.54 4.83
CA LEU A 99 13.43 41.64 3.46
C LEU A 99 13.89 40.28 2.92
N LEU A 100 14.33 39.38 3.79
CA LEU A 100 14.85 38.04 3.48
C LEU A 100 14.03 36.99 4.23
N ARG A 101 13.80 35.82 3.63
CA ARG A 101 13.23 34.68 4.37
C ARG A 101 14.10 34.35 5.58
N ASN A 102 13.50 33.89 6.67
CA ASN A 102 14.18 33.54 7.93
C ASN A 102 15.49 32.76 7.72
N ARG A 103 16.55 33.16 8.44
CA ARG A 103 17.90 32.56 8.39
C ARG A 103 17.90 31.04 8.65
N GLN A 104 17.07 30.56 9.57
CA GLN A 104 16.90 29.13 9.84
C GLN A 104 16.19 28.39 8.69
N ASP A 105 15.23 29.02 8.01
CA ASP A 105 14.58 28.40 6.85
C ASP A 105 15.56 28.20 5.70
N ALA A 106 16.54 29.11 5.56
CA ALA A 106 17.66 28.91 4.65
C ALA A 106 18.51 27.70 5.07
N CYS A 107 18.93 27.58 6.34
CA CYS A 107 19.65 26.40 6.84
C CYS A 107 18.88 25.09 6.65
N ARG A 108 17.57 25.08 6.90
CA ARG A 108 16.70 23.90 6.70
C ARG A 108 16.61 23.50 5.24
N THR A 109 16.47 24.49 4.35
CA THR A 109 16.43 24.28 2.90
C THR A 109 17.73 23.65 2.41
N LEU A 110 18.87 24.13 2.90
CA LEU A 110 20.18 23.55 2.59
C LEU A 110 20.32 22.13 3.17
N ALA A 111 19.93 21.91 4.43
CA ALA A 111 20.04 20.62 5.12
C ALA A 111 19.32 19.49 4.37
N GLY A 112 18.10 19.75 3.87
CA GLY A 112 17.34 18.76 3.08
C GLY A 112 17.89 18.50 1.68
N GLY A 113 18.84 19.32 1.22
CA GLY A 113 19.48 19.19 -0.08
C GLY A 113 20.86 18.53 -0.06
N LEU A 114 21.49 18.38 1.12
CA LEU A 114 22.90 17.98 1.24
C LEU A 114 23.16 16.59 0.63
N THR A 115 24.21 16.48 -0.20
CA THR A 115 24.73 15.19 -0.68
C THR A 115 25.40 14.41 0.45
N ALA A 116 25.54 13.10 0.32
CA ALA A 116 26.21 12.27 1.34
C ALA A 116 27.63 12.78 1.66
N SER A 117 28.41 13.14 0.63
CA SER A 117 29.75 13.72 0.79
C SER A 117 29.72 15.06 1.54
N ALA A 118 28.72 15.91 1.28
CA ALA A 118 28.55 17.18 1.99
C ALA A 118 28.21 16.96 3.47
N LYS A 119 27.35 15.98 3.78
CA LYS A 119 27.02 15.60 5.16
C LYS A 119 28.27 15.13 5.91
N THR A 120 29.09 14.27 5.30
CA THR A 120 30.35 13.81 5.91
C THR A 120 31.30 14.97 6.21
N MET A 121 31.48 15.88 5.27
CA MET A 121 32.34 17.07 5.45
C MET A 121 31.83 17.99 6.57
N LEU A 122 30.52 18.17 6.68
CA LEU A 122 29.90 18.96 7.75
C LEU A 122 30.06 18.31 9.13
N LEU A 123 29.97 16.97 9.20
CA LEU A 123 30.19 16.21 10.43
C LEU A 123 31.65 16.19 10.87
N GLU A 124 32.60 16.20 9.94
CA GLU A 124 34.03 16.32 10.25
C GLU A 124 34.36 17.68 10.87
N LEU A 125 33.72 18.76 10.40
CA LEU A 125 33.84 20.08 11.03
C LEU A 125 33.30 20.09 12.46
N GLU A 126 32.18 19.43 12.70
CA GLU A 126 31.58 19.32 14.03
C GLU A 126 32.49 18.57 15.02
N ARG A 127 33.28 17.59 14.55
CA ARG A 127 34.18 16.77 15.39
C ARG A 127 35.52 17.42 15.71
N ASN A 128 36.06 18.24 14.82
CA ASN A 128 37.47 18.67 14.87
C ASN A 128 37.69 20.09 15.44
N ASP A 129 36.66 20.70 16.03
CA ASP A 129 36.69 22.02 16.70
C ASP A 129 37.51 23.09 15.92
N ILE A 130 36.94 23.54 14.79
CA ILE A 130 37.14 24.79 14.02
C ILE A 130 38.55 25.17 13.52
N HIS A 131 39.63 24.86 14.23
CA HIS A 131 40.93 25.49 14.00
C HIS A 131 41.85 24.76 13.03
N THR A 132 41.47 23.58 12.52
CA THR A 132 42.39 22.72 11.76
C THR A 132 41.95 22.34 10.34
N VAL A 133 40.70 22.58 9.94
CA VAL A 133 40.20 22.15 8.63
C VAL A 133 39.55 23.33 7.88
N ALA A 134 40.34 24.04 7.08
CA ALA A 134 39.79 24.95 6.07
C ALA A 134 39.09 24.10 5.00
N ASN A 135 37.76 24.20 4.90
CA ASN A 135 37.01 23.56 3.83
C ASN A 135 36.00 24.51 3.20
N ALA A 136 35.44 24.10 2.06
CA ALA A 136 34.54 24.92 1.27
C ALA A 136 33.19 25.23 1.96
N ILE A 137 32.90 24.69 3.16
CA ILE A 137 31.72 25.07 3.96
C ILE A 137 32.06 26.27 4.86
N THR A 138 33.21 26.26 5.54
CA THR A 138 33.65 27.36 6.43
C THR A 138 33.99 28.65 5.68
N ASP A 139 34.29 28.56 4.38
CA ASP A 139 34.56 29.72 3.53
C ASP A 139 33.30 30.57 3.24
N PHE A 140 32.10 29.99 3.42
CA PHE A 140 30.82 30.62 3.02
C PHE A 140 29.79 30.68 4.13
N LEU A 141 29.88 29.78 5.11
CA LEU A 141 28.97 29.76 6.24
C LEU A 141 29.73 30.23 7.48
N SER A 142 29.17 31.24 8.16
CA SER A 142 29.64 31.62 9.48
C SER A 142 29.53 30.44 10.43
N GLU A 143 30.28 30.49 11.54
CA GLU A 143 30.27 29.43 12.53
C GLU A 143 28.86 29.04 12.98
N ALA A 144 28.06 30.06 13.23
CA ALA A 144 26.70 29.85 13.65
C ALA A 144 25.81 29.23 12.55
N ASP A 145 26.03 29.61 11.28
CA ASP A 145 25.26 29.08 10.15
C ASP A 145 25.57 27.61 9.87
N TRP A 146 26.85 27.19 9.88
CA TRP A 146 27.17 25.79 9.64
C TRP A 146 26.80 24.90 10.84
N ARG A 147 26.91 25.40 12.08
CA ARG A 147 26.40 24.68 13.26
C ARG A 147 24.87 24.55 13.22
N CYS A 148 24.15 25.58 12.75
CA CYS A 148 22.70 25.51 12.52
C CYS A 148 22.35 24.51 11.41
N LEU A 149 23.15 24.48 10.33
CA LEU A 149 23.00 23.53 9.23
C LEU A 149 23.22 22.09 9.71
N ALA A 150 24.24 21.85 10.55
CA ALA A 150 24.50 20.55 11.16
C ALA A 150 23.34 20.10 12.05
N ALA A 151 22.79 21.01 12.85
CA ALA A 151 21.62 20.72 13.69
C ALA A 151 20.38 20.34 12.87
N GLU A 152 20.05 21.07 11.80
CA GLU A 152 18.94 20.75 10.89
C GLU A 152 19.20 19.45 10.09
N MET A 153 20.46 19.14 9.77
CA MET A 153 20.85 17.87 9.13
C MET A 153 20.60 16.69 10.07
N HIS A 154 21.04 16.77 11.34
CA HIS A 154 20.80 15.72 12.34
C HIS A 154 19.29 15.50 12.57
N LEU A 155 18.47 16.56 12.52
CA LEU A 155 17.01 16.44 12.55
C LEU A 155 16.46 15.71 11.31
N ASN A 156 16.95 16.02 10.11
CA ASN A 156 16.51 15.35 8.89
C ASN A 156 16.96 13.88 8.84
N ASP A 157 18.17 13.55 9.28
CA ASP A 157 18.63 12.16 9.38
C ASP A 157 17.79 11.37 10.40
N GLY A 158 17.35 12.01 11.48
CA GLY A 158 16.39 11.43 12.42
C GLY A 158 15.03 11.09 11.78
N LYS A 159 14.56 11.87 10.80
CA LYS A 159 13.30 11.60 10.07
C LYS A 159 13.40 10.41 9.14
N GLU A 160 14.57 10.16 8.56
CA GLU A 160 14.83 9.05 7.63
C GLU A 160 15.16 7.74 8.38
N ALA A 161 15.88 7.83 9.51
CA ALA A 161 16.17 6.71 10.39
C ALA A 161 16.19 7.19 11.87
N PRO A 162 15.07 7.03 12.61
CA PRO A 162 14.95 7.52 13.97
C PRO A 162 16.00 6.87 14.89
N CYS A 163 17.05 7.61 15.25
CA CYS A 163 18.02 7.13 16.24
C CYS A 163 18.32 8.19 17.31
N ARG A 164 18.38 7.73 18.57
CA ARG A 164 18.60 8.53 19.78
C ARG A 164 19.84 9.44 19.69
N ALA A 165 20.86 9.02 18.95
CA ALA A 165 22.10 9.75 18.76
C ALA A 165 21.94 11.01 17.89
N SER A 166 20.97 11.06 16.98
CA SER A 166 20.79 12.22 16.08
C SER A 166 20.18 13.42 16.80
N SER A 167 19.18 13.22 17.69
CA SER A 167 18.57 14.34 18.43
C SER A 167 19.50 14.94 19.49
N GLU A 168 20.32 14.12 20.14
CA GLU A 168 21.35 14.59 21.08
C GLU A 168 22.40 15.44 20.36
N LYS A 169 22.84 15.00 19.17
CA LYS A 169 23.74 15.78 18.31
C LYS A 169 23.07 17.06 17.79
N ALA A 170 21.80 17.02 17.40
CA ALA A 170 21.05 18.21 17.00
C ALA A 170 20.95 19.23 18.14
N ALA A 171 20.68 18.79 19.36
CA ALA A 171 20.60 19.67 20.54
C ALA A 171 21.97 20.28 20.89
N LEU A 172 23.05 19.50 20.82
CA LEU A 172 24.41 19.98 21.01
C LEU A 172 24.80 21.00 19.93
N ALA A 173 24.49 20.71 18.66
CA ALA A 173 24.74 21.61 17.54
C ALA A 173 23.94 22.92 17.64
N PHE A 174 22.66 22.88 18.03
CA PHE A 174 21.88 24.10 18.29
C PHE A 174 22.40 24.89 19.50
N THR A 175 22.89 24.22 20.53
CA THR A 175 23.51 24.87 21.70
C THR A 175 24.78 25.59 21.28
N ALA A 176 25.65 24.92 20.52
CA ALA A 176 26.88 25.51 20.03
C ALA A 176 26.61 26.65 19.02
N CYS A 177 25.57 26.52 18.19
CA CYS A 177 25.07 27.61 17.34
C CYS A 177 24.63 28.83 18.17
N ALA A 178 23.89 28.59 19.26
CA ALA A 178 23.45 29.65 20.17
C ALA A 178 24.63 30.35 20.85
N VAL A 179 25.66 29.60 21.27
CA VAL A 179 26.90 30.17 21.85
C VAL A 179 27.65 31.02 20.82
N ALA A 180 27.78 30.54 19.59
CA ALA A 180 28.39 31.30 18.50
C ALA A 180 27.64 32.61 18.21
N HIS A 181 26.30 32.61 18.32
CA HIS A 181 25.49 33.82 18.23
C HIS A 181 25.53 34.71 19.47
N ALA A 182 25.65 34.15 20.68
CA ALA A 182 25.66 34.90 21.95
C ALA A 182 26.87 35.86 22.05
N ASN A 183 27.98 35.50 21.42
CA ASN A 183 29.16 36.37 21.29
C ASN A 183 28.90 37.61 20.41
N ARG A 184 27.74 37.69 19.74
CA ARG A 184 27.28 38.81 18.91
C ARG A 184 26.00 39.39 19.50
N GLN A 185 26.12 40.43 20.34
CA GLN A 185 25.05 41.04 21.16
C GLN A 185 23.70 41.29 20.41
N ARG A 186 23.74 41.49 19.10
CA ARG A 186 22.58 41.76 18.23
C ARG A 186 21.63 40.57 18.02
N TRP A 187 22.03 39.34 18.39
CA TRP A 187 21.25 38.11 18.16
C TRP A 187 20.79 37.39 19.44
N ALA A 188 20.74 38.10 20.57
CA ALA A 188 20.35 37.54 21.86
C ALA A 188 18.98 36.82 21.84
N GLN A 189 18.02 37.31 21.05
CA GLN A 189 16.71 36.66 20.89
C GLN A 189 16.82 35.32 20.14
N GLU A 190 17.57 35.25 19.05
CA GLU A 190 17.74 33.97 18.33
C GLU A 190 18.57 32.98 19.15
N ALA A 191 19.58 33.44 19.90
CA ALA A 191 20.35 32.62 20.82
C ALA A 191 19.45 32.05 21.93
N ALA A 192 18.57 32.87 22.51
CA ALA A 192 17.58 32.43 23.51
C ALA A 192 16.58 31.42 22.93
N MET A 193 16.12 31.61 21.69
CA MET A 193 15.24 30.64 21.00
C MET A 193 15.94 29.30 20.75
N ARG A 194 17.21 29.33 20.33
CA ARG A 194 18.02 28.11 20.11
C ARG A 194 18.35 27.40 21.41
N GLN A 195 18.63 28.14 22.50
CA GLN A 195 18.78 27.59 23.85
C GLN A 195 17.48 26.96 24.37
N ALA A 196 16.33 27.59 24.13
CA ALA A 196 15.02 27.03 24.51
C ALA A 196 14.72 25.73 23.75
N ALA A 197 15.02 25.67 22.45
CA ALA A 197 14.91 24.44 21.67
C ALA A 197 15.84 23.34 22.20
N ALA A 198 17.12 23.66 22.45
CA ALA A 198 18.08 22.72 23.03
C ALA A 198 17.66 22.22 24.43
N ALA A 199 17.14 23.11 25.29
CA ALA A 199 16.63 22.76 26.60
C ALA A 199 15.41 21.84 26.52
N ALA A 200 14.48 22.10 25.59
CA ALA A 200 13.32 21.24 25.35
C ALA A 200 13.74 19.83 24.90
N PHE A 201 14.69 19.72 23.96
CA PHE A 201 15.23 18.43 23.53
C PHE A 201 15.99 17.70 24.65
N THR A 202 16.76 18.42 25.45
CA THR A 202 17.52 17.87 26.58
C THR A 202 16.59 17.37 27.70
N ALA A 203 15.52 18.11 27.99
CA ALA A 203 14.50 17.70 28.96
C ALA A 203 13.75 16.45 28.49
N ALA A 204 13.36 16.41 27.20
CA ALA A 204 12.75 15.22 26.59
C ALA A 204 13.70 14.01 26.65
N TYR A 205 14.99 14.20 26.37
CA TYR A 205 16.03 13.17 26.48
C TYR A 205 16.18 12.62 27.91
N THR A 206 16.23 13.52 28.90
CA THR A 206 16.44 13.15 30.29
C THR A 206 15.24 12.38 30.86
N ALA A 207 14.02 12.83 30.53
CA ALA A 207 12.79 12.15 30.90
C ALA A 207 12.72 10.73 30.32
N ALA A 208 13.13 10.53 29.08
CA ALA A 208 13.14 9.21 28.46
C ALA A 208 14.25 8.29 28.98
N ARG A 209 15.42 8.83 29.33
CA ARG A 209 16.48 8.07 29.97
C ARG A 209 16.04 7.57 31.35
N GLN A 210 15.34 8.39 32.12
CA GLN A 210 14.78 8.02 33.42
C GLN A 210 13.64 6.98 33.28
N ALA A 211 12.75 7.16 32.31
CA ALA A 211 11.69 6.19 32.00
C ALA A 211 12.24 4.84 31.50
N GLY A 212 13.31 4.86 30.70
CA GLY A 212 13.97 3.66 30.18
C GLY A 212 14.74 2.86 31.24
N ALA A 213 15.38 3.54 32.19
CA ALA A 213 16.09 2.87 33.28
C ALA A 213 15.17 2.07 34.22
N ALA A 214 13.89 2.46 34.33
CA ALA A 214 12.90 1.77 35.14
C ALA A 214 12.27 0.53 34.46
N PHE A 215 12.60 0.26 33.19
CA PHE A 215 11.82 -0.61 32.31
C PHE A 215 12.65 -1.67 31.55
N VAL A 216 13.83 -2.04 32.07
CA VAL A 216 14.82 -2.94 31.42
C VAL A 216 14.39 -4.43 31.38
N GLY A 217 13.09 -4.73 31.34
CA GLY A 217 12.59 -6.10 31.19
C GLY A 217 12.51 -6.59 29.75
N ASP A 218 11.67 -5.96 28.91
CA ASP A 218 11.45 -6.51 27.55
C ASP A 218 10.77 -5.57 26.54
N LEU A 219 10.61 -4.28 26.86
CA LEU A 219 9.82 -3.35 26.04
C LEU A 219 10.52 -2.01 25.79
N LEU A 220 11.85 -1.97 25.93
CA LEU A 220 12.71 -0.79 25.73
C LEU A 220 12.67 -0.17 24.33
N ALA A 221 12.16 -0.89 23.32
CA ALA A 221 12.00 -0.33 21.97
C ALA A 221 10.78 0.63 21.85
N LYS A 222 9.71 0.42 22.63
CA LYS A 222 8.40 1.09 22.38
C LYS A 222 8.20 2.40 23.17
N ALA A 223 8.96 2.62 24.24
CA ALA A 223 8.92 3.88 25.00
C ALA A 223 9.77 4.98 24.34
N ALA A 224 10.82 4.60 23.59
CA ALA A 224 11.60 5.51 22.75
C ALA A 224 10.75 6.09 21.60
N ASP A 225 9.76 5.33 21.10
CA ASP A 225 8.83 5.79 20.07
C ASP A 225 7.90 6.90 20.59
N ALA A 226 7.34 6.78 21.81
CA ALA A 226 6.50 7.82 22.42
C ALA A 226 7.24 9.17 22.58
N GLN A 227 8.52 9.13 22.92
CA GLN A 227 9.38 10.30 23.01
C GLN A 227 9.64 10.93 21.64
N TRP A 228 9.84 10.08 20.62
CA TRP A 228 10.04 10.52 19.25
C TRP A 228 8.78 11.20 18.67
N LEU A 229 7.60 10.88 19.19
CA LEU A 229 6.33 11.47 18.76
C LEU A 229 6.05 12.86 19.33
N ALA A 230 6.53 13.17 20.54
CA ALA A 230 6.51 14.54 21.04
C ALA A 230 7.44 15.45 20.19
N VAL A 231 8.59 14.90 19.78
CA VAL A 231 9.54 15.58 18.88
C VAL A 231 8.97 15.71 17.45
N GLY A 232 8.41 14.64 16.89
CA GLY A 232 7.80 14.63 15.56
C GLY A 232 6.52 15.47 15.46
N ALA A 233 5.74 15.60 16.53
CA ALA A 233 4.62 16.53 16.62
C ALA A 233 5.12 17.99 16.63
N CYS A 234 6.18 18.30 17.38
CA CYS A 234 6.90 19.59 17.31
C CYS A 234 7.49 19.88 15.91
N GLU A 235 7.89 18.86 15.14
CA GLU A 235 8.42 19.04 13.79
C GLU A 235 7.32 19.20 12.72
N LYS A 236 6.19 18.48 12.85
CA LYS A 236 5.04 18.58 11.94
C LYS A 236 4.22 19.86 12.12
N THR A 237 4.42 20.58 13.23
CA THR A 237 3.75 21.84 13.59
C THR A 237 4.44 23.10 13.08
N ARG A 238 5.29 22.99 12.05
CA ARG A 238 5.86 24.16 11.37
C ARG A 238 5.19 24.44 10.01
N PRO A 239 4.15 25.28 9.95
CA PRO A 239 3.90 26.14 8.80
C PRO A 239 4.51 27.54 9.05
N SER A 240 5.46 27.88 8.18
CA SER A 240 5.94 29.22 7.78
C SER A 240 5.75 30.42 8.73
N GLY A 241 6.87 30.96 9.24
CA GLY A 241 6.97 32.34 9.72
C GLY A 241 6.55 32.53 11.17
N TRP A 242 7.49 32.46 12.11
CA TRP A 242 7.19 32.62 13.52
C TRP A 242 6.98 34.10 13.88
N SER A 243 5.74 34.47 14.22
CA SER A 243 5.47 35.59 15.13
C SER A 243 4.46 35.26 16.24
N ARG A 244 3.70 34.15 16.16
CA ARG A 244 2.96 33.56 17.28
C ARG A 244 2.82 32.04 17.05
N PRO A 245 3.26 31.16 17.96
CA PRO A 245 2.80 29.77 17.90
C PRO A 245 1.29 29.78 18.15
N ASP A 246 0.50 29.21 17.23
CA ASP A 246 -0.94 29.05 17.42
C ASP A 246 -1.19 28.45 18.80
N ARG A 247 -1.91 29.18 19.65
CA ARG A 247 -2.14 28.85 21.06
C ARG A 247 -2.68 27.43 21.23
N GLU A 248 -3.56 27.03 20.33
CA GLU A 248 -4.18 25.70 20.27
C GLU A 248 -3.14 24.59 20.04
N LEU A 249 -2.11 24.88 19.23
CA LEU A 249 -1.03 23.95 18.92
C LEU A 249 -0.05 23.76 20.08
N ARG A 250 0.22 24.85 20.82
CA ARG A 250 0.99 24.82 22.05
C ARG A 250 0.25 24.02 23.13
N GLU A 251 -1.05 24.24 23.26
CA GLU A 251 -1.92 23.51 24.19
C GLU A 251 -1.90 21.99 23.87
N ILE A 252 -2.00 21.58 22.60
CA ILE A 252 -1.88 20.17 22.19
C ILE A 252 -0.50 19.56 22.53
N CYS A 253 0.59 20.29 22.29
CA CYS A 253 1.94 19.81 22.60
C CYS A 253 2.18 19.70 24.11
N ASP A 254 1.70 20.68 24.88
CA ASP A 254 1.77 20.69 26.34
C ASP A 254 0.91 19.57 26.96
N ASP A 255 -0.26 19.28 26.37
CA ASP A 255 -1.12 18.17 26.76
C ASP A 255 -0.48 16.82 26.48
N ALA A 256 0.10 16.62 25.29
CA ALA A 256 0.82 15.40 24.95
C ALA A 256 2.04 15.18 25.86
N ALA A 257 2.81 16.24 26.15
CA ALA A 257 3.95 16.18 27.07
C ALA A 257 3.53 15.89 28.51
N ARG A 258 2.42 16.48 28.99
CA ARG A 258 1.84 16.18 30.30
C ARG A 258 1.35 14.74 30.39
N ALA A 259 0.63 14.26 29.39
CA ALA A 259 0.14 12.88 29.33
C ALA A 259 1.30 11.88 29.35
N ALA A 260 2.37 12.13 28.58
CA ALA A 260 3.58 11.30 28.59
C ALA A 260 4.30 11.31 29.94
N ARG A 261 4.40 12.46 30.62
CA ARG A 261 4.99 12.56 31.96
C ARG A 261 4.18 11.80 33.00
N GLN A 262 2.86 12.01 33.04
CA GLN A 262 1.96 11.32 33.95
C GLN A 262 1.95 9.81 33.71
N ALA A 263 2.06 9.39 32.44
CA ALA A 263 2.20 7.99 32.08
C ALA A 263 3.52 7.41 32.65
N GLY A 264 4.66 8.10 32.46
CA GLY A 264 5.94 7.69 33.05
C GLY A 264 5.90 7.58 34.58
N GLU A 265 5.26 8.55 35.25
CA GLU A 265 5.10 8.55 36.71
C GLU A 265 4.18 7.41 37.21
N ALA A 266 3.11 7.09 36.47
CA ALA A 266 2.21 5.99 36.80
C ALA A 266 2.88 4.62 36.60
N ALA A 267 3.69 4.48 35.53
CA ALA A 267 4.45 3.26 35.25
C ALA A 267 5.47 2.95 36.35
N LEU A 268 6.05 3.98 36.99
CA LEU A 268 6.98 3.82 38.11
C LEU A 268 6.33 3.31 39.41
N ARG A 269 5.00 3.39 39.52
CA ARG A 269 4.29 3.01 40.75
C ARG A 269 3.64 1.64 40.68
N ASP A 270 3.62 0.98 39.51
CA ASP A 270 2.99 -0.32 39.20
C ASP A 270 1.48 -0.46 39.54
N GLU A 271 0.93 0.43 40.37
CA GLU A 271 -0.41 0.39 40.94
C GLU A 271 -1.52 0.88 39.98
N ASP A 272 -1.19 1.46 38.83
CA ASP A 272 -2.21 2.10 37.95
C ASP A 272 -1.95 1.91 36.44
N ARG A 273 -1.63 0.67 36.05
CA ARG A 273 -1.30 0.28 34.67
C ARG A 273 -2.39 0.63 33.64
N ASP A 274 -3.66 0.54 34.04
CA ASP A 274 -4.79 0.92 33.17
C ASP A 274 -4.80 2.43 32.90
N LYS A 275 -4.48 3.25 33.89
CA LYS A 275 -4.33 4.70 33.74
C LYS A 275 -3.17 5.06 32.81
N TYR A 276 -2.04 4.36 32.92
CA TYR A 276 -0.90 4.51 32.00
C TYR A 276 -1.29 4.29 30.54
N PHE A 277 -1.89 3.14 30.24
CA PHE A 277 -2.28 2.83 28.87
C PHE A 277 -3.34 3.80 28.34
N GLY A 278 -4.21 4.35 29.21
CA GLY A 278 -5.18 5.38 28.83
C GLY A 278 -4.51 6.68 28.40
N LEU A 279 -3.52 7.15 29.17
CA LEU A 279 -2.73 8.33 28.83
C LEU A 279 -1.90 8.13 27.56
N ALA A 280 -1.30 6.95 27.38
CA ALA A 280 -0.56 6.62 26.18
C ALA A 280 -1.46 6.64 24.93
N VAL A 281 -2.62 5.97 24.97
CA VAL A 281 -3.61 6.00 23.87
C VAL A 281 -3.99 7.43 23.53
N HIS A 282 -4.30 8.26 24.53
CA HIS A 282 -4.64 9.67 24.32
C HIS A 282 -3.52 10.44 23.59
N ALA A 283 -2.27 10.30 24.04
CA ALA A 283 -1.12 10.95 23.43
C ALA A 283 -0.89 10.48 21.98
N TYR A 284 -0.94 9.17 21.71
CA TYR A 284 -0.75 8.61 20.36
C TYR A 284 -1.88 9.02 19.39
N THR A 285 -3.13 9.11 19.86
CA THR A 285 -4.27 9.60 19.07
C THR A 285 -4.09 11.06 18.68
N LEU A 286 -3.66 11.93 19.59
CA LEU A 286 -3.44 13.36 19.31
C LEU A 286 -2.40 13.60 18.20
N VAL A 287 -1.39 12.75 18.10
CA VAL A 287 -0.33 12.83 17.08
C VAL A 287 -0.63 12.02 15.81
N GLY A 288 -1.80 11.37 15.74
CA GLY A 288 -2.27 10.59 14.59
C GLY A 288 -1.53 9.28 14.34
N GLN A 289 -0.94 8.68 15.38
CA GLN A 289 -0.17 7.43 15.31
C GLN A 289 -1.03 6.22 15.68
N TYR A 290 -2.03 5.97 14.85
CA TYR A 290 -3.06 4.99 15.18
C TYR A 290 -2.57 3.54 15.21
N THR A 291 -1.48 3.21 14.51
CA THR A 291 -0.88 1.87 14.56
C THR A 291 -0.30 1.54 15.94
N ASP A 292 0.21 2.54 16.66
CA ASP A 292 0.72 2.36 18.01
C ASP A 292 -0.40 2.36 19.06
N VAL A 293 -1.45 3.18 18.85
CA VAL A 293 -2.72 3.05 19.59
C VAL A 293 -3.23 1.61 19.51
N ALA A 294 -3.25 1.03 18.31
CA ALA A 294 -3.70 -0.33 18.09
C ALA A 294 -2.84 -1.36 18.83
N LYS A 295 -1.50 -1.24 18.80
CA LYS A 295 -0.59 -2.12 19.56
C LYS A 295 -0.89 -2.11 21.07
N ILE A 296 -1.14 -0.93 21.65
CA ILE A 296 -1.48 -0.80 23.08
C ILE A 296 -2.79 -1.53 23.39
N HIS A 297 -3.81 -1.33 22.55
CA HIS A 297 -5.09 -2.01 22.72
C HIS A 297 -4.99 -3.53 22.54
N ARG A 298 -4.19 -4.05 21.60
CA ARG A 298 -3.90 -5.49 21.49
C ARG A 298 -3.23 -6.04 22.73
N GLN A 299 -2.27 -5.31 23.29
CA GLN A 299 -1.59 -5.72 24.52
C GLN A 299 -2.60 -5.85 25.68
N ARG A 300 -3.44 -4.83 25.89
CA ARG A 300 -4.55 -4.88 26.85
C ARG A 300 -5.50 -6.05 26.58
N ALA A 301 -5.82 -6.31 25.31
CA ALA A 301 -6.71 -7.41 24.93
C ALA A 301 -6.12 -8.77 25.33
N ASN A 302 -4.83 -8.99 25.06
CA ASN A 302 -4.12 -10.22 25.42
C ASN A 302 -4.01 -10.40 26.94
N GLU A 303 -3.83 -9.33 27.69
CA GLU A 303 -3.84 -9.36 29.16
C GLU A 303 -5.24 -9.68 29.71
N HIS A 304 -6.29 -9.12 29.13
CA HIS A 304 -7.66 -9.49 29.49
C HIS A 304 -7.97 -10.94 29.12
N LEU A 305 -7.45 -11.45 28.00
CA LEU A 305 -7.57 -12.86 27.63
C LEU A 305 -6.92 -13.79 28.65
N SER A 306 -5.69 -13.49 29.10
CA SER A 306 -4.98 -14.32 30.08
C SER A 306 -5.65 -14.32 31.45
N GLN A 307 -6.40 -13.26 31.76
CA GLN A 307 -7.23 -13.13 32.97
C GLN A 307 -8.66 -13.68 32.78
N PHE A 308 -8.98 -14.32 31.66
CA PHE A 308 -10.33 -14.81 31.32
C PHE A 308 -11.42 -13.72 31.28
N ARG A 309 -11.03 -12.44 31.12
CA ARG A 309 -11.92 -11.28 31.01
C ARG A 309 -12.35 -11.06 29.56
N PHE A 310 -13.06 -12.02 29.00
CA PHE A 310 -13.36 -12.09 27.55
C PHE A 310 -14.12 -10.88 26.97
N SER A 311 -15.06 -10.26 27.69
CA SER A 311 -15.76 -9.04 27.21
C SER A 311 -14.78 -7.89 27.04
N LYS A 312 -13.95 -7.64 28.05
CA LYS A 312 -12.94 -6.57 28.01
C LYS A 312 -11.88 -6.84 26.93
N ALA A 313 -11.50 -8.11 26.74
CA ALA A 313 -10.61 -8.50 25.67
C ALA A 313 -11.19 -8.17 24.29
N ALA A 314 -12.47 -8.49 24.06
CA ALA A 314 -13.16 -8.20 22.82
C ALA A 314 -13.25 -6.69 22.55
N GLU A 315 -13.62 -5.90 23.57
CA GLU A 315 -13.66 -4.43 23.49
C GLU A 315 -12.27 -3.85 23.16
N ALA A 316 -11.21 -4.37 23.77
CA ALA A 316 -9.85 -3.94 23.49
C ALA A 316 -9.37 -4.34 22.08
N PHE A 317 -9.68 -5.54 21.59
CA PHE A 317 -9.41 -5.90 20.20
C PHE A 317 -10.18 -5.04 19.20
N GLN A 318 -11.45 -4.73 19.48
CA GLN A 318 -12.24 -3.84 18.65
C GLN A 318 -11.61 -2.43 18.62
N ALA A 319 -11.19 -1.90 19.76
CA ALA A 319 -10.49 -0.61 19.83
C ALA A 319 -9.17 -0.62 19.04
N ALA A 320 -8.42 -1.73 19.08
CA ALA A 320 -7.22 -1.88 18.27
C ALA A 320 -7.52 -1.83 16.77
N ALA A 321 -8.54 -2.55 16.33
CA ALA A 321 -8.97 -2.55 14.94
C ALA A 321 -9.45 -1.18 14.47
N MET A 322 -10.26 -0.49 15.28
CA MET A 322 -10.75 0.85 14.95
C MET A 322 -9.61 1.85 14.79
N ALA A 323 -8.58 1.78 15.66
CA ALA A 323 -7.40 2.62 15.52
C ALA A 323 -6.70 2.37 14.16
N GLU A 324 -6.42 1.13 13.77
CA GLU A 324 -5.82 0.84 12.46
C GLU A 324 -6.66 1.39 11.28
N LEU A 325 -8.00 1.39 11.40
CA LEU A 325 -8.93 1.91 10.39
C LEU A 325 -9.02 3.45 10.35
N GLU A 326 -8.80 4.13 11.47
CA GLU A 326 -8.90 5.61 11.58
C GLU A 326 -7.71 6.35 10.95
N GLY A 327 -6.62 5.66 10.64
CA GLY A 327 -5.50 6.25 9.90
C GLY A 327 -5.98 6.87 8.58
N LYS A 328 -5.57 8.12 8.28
CA LYS A 328 -6.07 8.91 7.12
C LYS A 328 -6.02 8.20 5.76
N ARG A 329 -5.21 7.13 5.63
CA ARG A 329 -5.30 6.08 4.60
C ARG A 329 -4.74 4.80 5.21
N PRO A 330 -5.57 3.85 5.70
CA PRO A 330 -5.02 2.63 6.28
C PRO A 330 -4.27 1.88 5.18
N SER A 331 -3.02 1.50 5.46
CA SER A 331 -2.26 0.65 4.55
C SER A 331 -2.95 -0.70 4.40
N GLN A 332 -2.67 -1.44 3.33
CA GLN A 332 -3.20 -2.80 3.19
C GLN A 332 -2.84 -3.69 4.41
N ALA A 333 -1.64 -3.50 4.98
CA ALA A 333 -1.21 -4.18 6.19
C ALA A 333 -2.05 -3.79 7.42
N ALA A 334 -2.39 -2.50 7.57
CA ALA A 334 -3.26 -2.03 8.66
C ALA A 334 -4.68 -2.60 8.54
N LEU A 335 -5.26 -2.66 7.32
CA LEU A 335 -6.56 -3.27 7.08
C LEU A 335 -6.57 -4.77 7.42
N VAL A 336 -5.54 -5.51 7.02
CA VAL A 336 -5.37 -6.93 7.37
C VAL A 336 -5.27 -7.09 8.89
N GLN A 337 -4.45 -6.27 9.54
CA GLN A 337 -4.28 -6.36 10.99
C GLN A 337 -5.56 -6.01 11.76
N ALA A 338 -6.32 -4.99 11.31
CA ALA A 338 -7.63 -4.66 11.86
C ALA A 338 -8.59 -5.86 11.74
N ALA A 339 -8.58 -6.55 10.60
CA ALA A 339 -9.41 -7.73 10.39
C ALA A 339 -9.01 -8.89 11.32
N ILE A 340 -7.71 -9.12 11.55
CA ILE A 340 -7.20 -10.10 12.53
C ILE A 340 -7.69 -9.76 13.93
N ASP A 341 -7.56 -8.50 14.34
CA ASP A 341 -7.98 -8.04 15.67
C ASP A 341 -9.50 -8.22 15.85
N LEU A 342 -10.31 -7.87 14.85
CA LEU A 342 -11.77 -8.08 14.88
C LEU A 342 -12.15 -9.56 15.01
N ARG A 343 -11.46 -10.48 14.29
CA ARG A 343 -11.67 -11.93 14.45
C ARG A 343 -11.28 -12.41 15.84
N ALA A 344 -10.18 -11.91 16.39
CA ALA A 344 -9.76 -12.24 17.75
C ALA A 344 -10.78 -11.78 18.79
N GLY A 345 -11.33 -10.56 18.64
CA GLY A 345 -12.40 -10.04 19.47
C GLY A 345 -13.69 -10.88 19.38
N ALA A 346 -14.08 -11.29 18.16
CA ALA A 346 -15.21 -12.19 17.96
C ALA A 346 -14.99 -13.54 18.65
N GLY A 347 -13.79 -14.13 18.51
CA GLY A 347 -13.39 -15.36 19.19
C GLY A 347 -13.44 -15.24 20.72
N ALA A 348 -13.06 -14.08 21.28
CA ALA A 348 -13.17 -13.81 22.71
C ALA A 348 -14.65 -13.80 23.16
N LEU A 349 -15.54 -13.11 22.44
CA LEU A 349 -16.98 -13.10 22.76
C LEU A 349 -17.61 -14.49 22.75
N LEU A 350 -17.20 -15.35 21.81
CA LEU A 350 -17.68 -16.74 21.74
C LEU A 350 -17.27 -17.61 22.93
N LYS A 351 -16.21 -17.24 23.68
CA LYS A 351 -15.76 -17.95 24.89
C LYS A 351 -16.55 -17.58 26.15
N ILE A 352 -17.42 -16.58 26.08
CA ILE A 352 -18.28 -16.20 27.22
C ILE A 352 -19.31 -17.32 27.44
N SER A 353 -19.12 -18.09 28.52
CA SER A 353 -19.93 -19.28 28.83
C SER A 353 -21.30 -18.96 29.42
N LYS A 354 -21.48 -17.78 30.02
CA LYS A 354 -22.73 -17.39 30.69
C LYS A 354 -23.76 -16.83 29.69
N PRO A 355 -25.03 -17.26 29.75
CA PRO A 355 -26.11 -16.64 28.97
C PRO A 355 -26.35 -15.18 29.37
N PRO A 356 -26.83 -14.32 28.43
CA PRO A 356 -27.02 -14.62 27.01
C PRO A 356 -25.68 -14.65 26.26
N LYS A 357 -25.46 -15.70 25.45
CA LYS A 357 -24.26 -15.81 24.60
C LYS A 357 -24.28 -14.66 23.59
N ARG A 358 -23.14 -13.98 23.43
CA ARG A 358 -23.01 -12.80 22.55
C ARG A 358 -22.74 -13.17 21.09
N PHE A 359 -23.51 -14.10 20.54
CA PHE A 359 -23.33 -14.59 19.17
C PHE A 359 -23.53 -13.50 18.12
N SER A 360 -24.56 -12.67 18.27
CA SER A 360 -24.79 -11.52 17.39
C SER A 360 -23.65 -10.51 17.38
N ASP A 361 -23.05 -10.23 18.54
CA ASP A 361 -21.94 -9.28 18.65
C ASP A 361 -20.67 -9.87 18.01
N ALA A 362 -20.41 -11.16 18.25
CA ALA A 362 -19.31 -11.87 17.57
C ALA A 362 -19.51 -11.87 16.05
N ALA A 363 -20.73 -12.13 15.57
CA ALA A 363 -21.06 -12.11 14.15
C ALA A 363 -20.81 -10.73 13.51
N ARG A 364 -21.18 -9.65 14.20
CA ARG A 364 -20.90 -8.27 13.76
C ARG A 364 -19.40 -7.99 13.63
N LEU A 365 -18.58 -8.47 14.58
CA LEU A 365 -17.13 -8.34 14.50
C LEU A 365 -16.56 -9.15 13.32
N TYR A 366 -17.05 -10.37 13.08
CA TYR A 366 -16.68 -11.15 11.90
C TYR A 366 -17.06 -10.49 10.57
N GLU A 367 -18.25 -9.87 10.48
CA GLU A 367 -18.64 -9.09 9.29
C GLU A 367 -17.73 -7.89 9.07
N ALA A 368 -17.37 -7.17 10.15
CA ALA A 368 -16.44 -6.05 10.07
C ALA A 368 -15.05 -6.53 9.60
N ALA A 369 -14.59 -7.69 10.10
CA ALA A 369 -13.35 -8.31 9.63
C ALA A 369 -13.42 -8.69 8.14
N ALA A 370 -14.55 -9.26 7.70
CA ALA A 370 -14.74 -9.60 6.29
C ALA A 370 -14.67 -8.37 5.37
N ARG A 371 -15.25 -7.24 5.79
CA ARG A 371 -15.15 -5.96 5.08
C ARG A 371 -13.70 -5.46 5.04
N ALA A 372 -13.00 -5.47 6.17
CA ALA A 372 -11.60 -5.06 6.24
C ALA A 372 -10.67 -5.92 5.36
N TYR A 373 -10.82 -7.25 5.36
CA TYR A 373 -10.09 -8.13 4.44
C TYR A 373 -10.43 -7.86 2.97
N ARG A 374 -11.70 -7.64 2.64
CA ARG A 374 -12.13 -7.33 1.28
C ARG A 374 -11.53 -6.00 0.79
N ASP A 375 -11.53 -4.97 1.64
CA ASP A 375 -10.95 -3.67 1.33
C ASP A 375 -9.41 -3.78 1.19
N ALA A 376 -8.79 -4.73 1.90
CA ALA A 376 -7.40 -5.16 1.72
C ALA A 376 -7.16 -6.10 0.52
N LYS A 377 -8.19 -6.41 -0.28
CA LYS A 377 -8.16 -7.35 -1.42
C LYS A 377 -7.76 -8.80 -1.06
N GLN A 378 -7.91 -9.19 0.21
CA GLN A 378 -7.71 -10.56 0.71
C GLN A 378 -9.05 -11.31 0.69
N TYR A 379 -9.49 -11.67 -0.53
CA TYR A 379 -10.86 -12.12 -0.76
C TYR A 379 -11.18 -13.51 -0.17
N ARG A 380 -10.21 -14.43 -0.06
CA ARG A 380 -10.43 -15.75 0.57
C ARG A 380 -10.64 -15.60 2.08
N GLU A 381 -9.85 -14.74 2.71
CA GLU A 381 -9.90 -14.40 4.12
C GLU A 381 -11.20 -13.64 4.45
N ALA A 382 -11.64 -12.75 3.55
CA ALA A 382 -12.93 -12.09 3.64
C ALA A 382 -14.09 -13.08 3.61
N ALA A 383 -14.05 -14.04 2.68
CA ALA A 383 -15.05 -15.11 2.61
C ALA A 383 -15.06 -15.97 3.88
N SER A 384 -13.89 -16.38 4.36
CA SER A 384 -13.75 -17.13 5.62
C SER A 384 -14.34 -16.37 6.82
N ALA A 385 -14.05 -15.08 6.96
CA ALA A 385 -14.60 -14.28 8.06
C ALA A 385 -16.13 -14.13 7.96
N ALA A 386 -16.66 -13.96 6.74
CA ALA A 386 -18.10 -13.89 6.52
C ALA A 386 -18.82 -15.23 6.80
N LEU A 387 -18.17 -16.37 6.55
CA LEU A 387 -18.68 -17.69 6.95
C LEU A 387 -18.73 -17.85 8.47
N ASP A 388 -17.72 -17.38 9.20
CA ASP A 388 -17.75 -17.36 10.67
C ASP A 388 -18.90 -16.49 11.21
N ALA A 389 -19.17 -15.35 10.57
CA ALA A 389 -20.33 -14.52 10.89
C ALA A 389 -21.65 -15.26 10.65
N ALA A 390 -21.79 -15.96 9.52
CA ALA A 390 -22.97 -16.76 9.19
C ALA A 390 -23.20 -17.88 10.22
N ALA A 391 -22.16 -18.59 10.62
CA ALA A 391 -22.23 -19.63 11.64
C ALA A 391 -22.62 -19.07 13.03
N ALA A 392 -22.15 -17.88 13.37
CA ALA A 392 -22.55 -17.20 14.60
C ALA A 392 -24.02 -16.77 14.57
N TYR A 393 -24.51 -16.21 13.46
CA TYR A 393 -25.94 -15.88 13.29
C TYR A 393 -26.85 -17.10 13.27
N GLU A 394 -26.38 -18.23 12.74
CA GLU A 394 -27.10 -19.50 12.78
C GLU A 394 -27.34 -19.97 14.22
N ARG A 395 -26.30 -19.92 15.06
CA ARG A 395 -26.39 -20.24 16.49
C ARG A 395 -27.28 -19.28 17.28
N ASP A 396 -27.45 -18.06 16.78
CA ASP A 396 -28.34 -17.03 17.35
C ASP A 396 -29.75 -17.04 16.73
N HIS A 397 -30.06 -18.01 15.87
CA HIS A 397 -31.34 -18.14 15.17
C HIS A 397 -31.76 -16.88 14.38
N LYS A 398 -30.80 -16.21 13.73
CA LYS A 398 -31.03 -15.02 12.88
C LYS A 398 -30.87 -15.35 11.39
N PRO A 399 -31.88 -15.97 10.75
CA PRO A 399 -31.76 -16.44 9.35
C PRO A 399 -31.50 -15.30 8.36
N PHE A 400 -32.08 -14.11 8.58
CA PHE A 400 -31.83 -12.95 7.72
C PHE A 400 -30.36 -12.51 7.73
N SER A 401 -29.78 -12.35 8.92
CA SER A 401 -28.38 -11.96 9.08
C SER A 401 -27.43 -13.06 8.60
N ARG A 402 -27.77 -14.34 8.82
CA ARG A 402 -27.04 -15.48 8.25
C ARG A 402 -26.99 -15.41 6.71
N ALA A 403 -28.13 -15.17 6.06
CA ALA A 403 -28.17 -15.02 4.61
C ALA A 403 -27.29 -13.85 4.13
N GLN A 404 -27.36 -12.68 4.78
CA GLN A 404 -26.51 -11.54 4.44
C GLN A 404 -25.01 -11.82 4.57
N ALA A 405 -24.61 -12.54 5.62
CA ALA A 405 -23.22 -12.95 5.81
C ALA A 405 -22.77 -13.96 4.72
N LEU A 406 -23.63 -14.90 4.33
CA LEU A 406 -23.35 -15.82 3.22
C LEU A 406 -23.27 -15.10 1.87
N GLU A 407 -24.11 -14.09 1.62
CA GLU A 407 -24.00 -13.24 0.42
C GLU A 407 -22.64 -12.51 0.38
N LEU A 408 -22.18 -11.98 1.52
CA LEU A 408 -20.87 -11.35 1.62
C LEU A 408 -19.74 -12.33 1.31
N ALA A 409 -19.83 -13.56 1.82
CA ALA A 409 -18.87 -14.63 1.54
C ALA A 409 -18.87 -15.03 0.05
N ALA A 410 -20.05 -15.22 -0.55
CA ALA A 410 -20.20 -15.58 -1.96
C ALA A 410 -19.64 -14.51 -2.89
N ARG A 411 -19.90 -13.22 -2.59
CA ARG A 411 -19.32 -12.09 -3.35
C ARG A 411 -17.81 -12.00 -3.24
N ALA A 412 -17.25 -12.32 -2.06
CA ALA A 412 -15.81 -12.37 -1.89
C ALA A 412 -15.19 -13.54 -2.67
N LEU A 413 -15.79 -14.74 -2.64
CA LEU A 413 -15.32 -15.88 -3.43
C LEU A 413 -15.42 -15.65 -4.94
N ALA A 414 -16.41 -14.91 -5.42
CA ALA A 414 -16.54 -14.56 -6.84
C ALA A 414 -15.38 -13.66 -7.36
N GLN A 415 -14.55 -13.10 -6.48
CA GLN A 415 -13.34 -12.32 -6.84
C GLN A 415 -12.07 -13.18 -6.91
N VAL A 416 -12.14 -14.48 -6.58
CA VAL A 416 -11.03 -15.43 -6.68
C VAL A 416 -11.39 -16.52 -7.68
N PRO A 417 -10.41 -17.30 -8.20
CA PRO A 417 -10.69 -18.39 -9.15
C PRO A 417 -11.31 -19.61 -8.43
N ASP A 418 -12.45 -19.41 -7.77
CA ASP A 418 -13.30 -20.45 -7.17
C ASP A 418 -14.80 -20.15 -7.42
N PRO A 419 -15.25 -20.18 -8.69
CA PRO A 419 -16.64 -19.91 -9.04
C PRO A 419 -17.61 -20.96 -8.48
N LEU A 420 -17.17 -22.21 -8.29
CA LEU A 420 -18.04 -23.26 -7.74
C LEU A 420 -18.28 -23.08 -6.24
N GLY A 421 -17.26 -22.67 -5.48
CA GLY A 421 -17.43 -22.27 -4.08
C GLY A 421 -18.40 -21.10 -3.92
N ALA A 422 -18.26 -20.07 -4.76
CA ALA A 422 -19.20 -18.94 -4.77
C ALA A 422 -20.65 -19.37 -5.11
N ALA A 423 -20.83 -20.23 -6.13
CA ALA A 423 -22.13 -20.76 -6.51
C ALA A 423 -22.80 -21.55 -5.37
N ALA A 424 -22.05 -22.41 -4.68
CA ALA A 424 -22.56 -23.19 -3.56
C ALA A 424 -23.08 -22.30 -2.41
N LEU A 425 -22.38 -21.20 -2.11
CA LEU A 425 -22.84 -20.24 -1.10
C LEU A 425 -24.10 -19.48 -1.53
N TRP A 426 -24.20 -19.09 -2.81
CA TRP A 426 -25.43 -18.48 -3.33
C TRP A 426 -26.64 -19.43 -3.27
N MET A 427 -26.44 -20.72 -3.50
CA MET A 427 -27.49 -21.73 -3.31
C MET A 427 -27.95 -21.81 -1.84
N GLN A 428 -27.01 -21.79 -0.89
CA GLN A 428 -27.38 -21.75 0.54
C GLN A 428 -28.17 -20.48 0.90
N VAL A 429 -27.80 -19.32 0.35
CA VAL A 429 -28.58 -18.07 0.51
C VAL A 429 -30.00 -18.26 -0.03
N ALA A 430 -30.14 -18.84 -1.23
CA ALA A 430 -31.43 -19.10 -1.85
C ALA A 430 -32.32 -20.03 -0.98
N ASP A 431 -31.72 -21.01 -0.30
CA ASP A 431 -32.43 -21.96 0.57
C ASP A 431 -32.88 -21.34 1.90
N ILE A 432 -32.21 -20.30 2.40
CA ILE A 432 -32.60 -19.61 3.64
C ILE A 432 -33.77 -18.64 3.40
N HIS A 433 -33.85 -18.00 2.24
CA HIS A 433 -34.84 -16.96 1.96
C HIS A 433 -36.32 -17.33 2.14
N PRO A 434 -36.79 -18.55 1.84
CA PRO A 434 -38.16 -18.99 2.13
C PRO A 434 -38.56 -18.80 3.60
N TYR A 435 -37.63 -18.94 4.55
CA TYR A 435 -37.90 -18.87 5.99
C TYR A 435 -38.02 -17.44 6.54
N ILE A 436 -37.74 -16.40 5.73
CA ILE A 436 -37.65 -15.00 6.19
C ILE A 436 -38.87 -14.16 5.77
N GLY A 437 -39.90 -14.74 5.15
CA GLY A 437 -41.16 -14.04 4.82
C GLY A 437 -41.09 -12.98 3.69
N LEU A 438 -39.90 -12.56 3.27
CA LEU A 438 -39.63 -11.67 2.13
C LEU A 438 -38.92 -12.41 0.96
N GLY A 439 -39.14 -13.72 0.87
CA GLY A 439 -38.17 -14.65 0.30
C GLY A 439 -38.11 -14.79 -1.21
N ARG A 440 -39.23 -14.66 -1.95
CA ARG A 440 -39.27 -15.10 -3.37
C ARG A 440 -38.33 -14.29 -4.26
N TYR A 441 -38.40 -12.96 -4.18
CA TYR A 441 -37.55 -12.07 -4.98
C TYR A 441 -36.06 -12.19 -4.62
N ARG A 442 -35.72 -12.21 -3.32
CA ARG A 442 -34.32 -12.37 -2.89
C ARG A 442 -33.76 -13.76 -3.19
N ARG A 443 -34.60 -14.81 -3.09
CA ARG A 443 -34.25 -16.16 -3.55
C ARG A 443 -33.95 -16.18 -5.05
N ALA A 444 -34.77 -15.50 -5.87
CA ALA A 444 -34.53 -15.39 -7.30
C ALA A 444 -33.20 -14.68 -7.62
N LEU A 445 -32.87 -13.61 -6.89
CA LEU A 445 -31.58 -12.92 -6.99
C LEU A 445 -30.41 -13.86 -6.67
N ALA A 446 -30.50 -14.59 -5.56
CA ALA A 446 -29.46 -15.54 -5.15
C ALA A 446 -29.28 -16.68 -6.18
N LEU A 447 -30.38 -17.24 -6.72
CA LEU A 447 -30.34 -18.25 -7.78
C LEU A 447 -29.73 -17.71 -9.08
N THR A 448 -30.01 -16.45 -9.44
CA THR A 448 -29.41 -15.81 -10.62
C THR A 448 -27.90 -15.66 -10.46
N ALA A 449 -27.45 -15.27 -9.27
CA ALA A 449 -26.03 -15.20 -8.93
C ALA A 449 -25.38 -16.59 -8.94
N ALA A 450 -26.03 -17.60 -8.34
CA ALA A 450 -25.57 -18.99 -8.37
C ALA A 450 -25.42 -19.50 -9.81
N GLY A 451 -26.42 -19.27 -10.67
CA GLY A 451 -26.38 -19.69 -12.08
C GLY A 451 -25.22 -19.06 -12.84
N SER A 452 -24.97 -17.78 -12.61
CA SER A 452 -23.83 -17.06 -13.21
C SER A 452 -22.48 -17.64 -12.79
N GLU A 453 -22.32 -17.99 -11.51
CA GLU A 453 -21.10 -18.59 -10.99
C GLU A 453 -20.94 -20.06 -11.42
N PHE A 454 -22.01 -20.87 -11.46
CA PHE A 454 -21.98 -22.22 -12.04
C PHE A 454 -21.54 -22.19 -13.51
N LYS A 455 -22.04 -21.22 -14.29
CA LYS A 455 -21.65 -21.04 -15.69
C LYS A 455 -20.16 -20.72 -15.81
N LYS A 456 -19.62 -19.81 -14.99
CA LYS A 456 -18.17 -19.52 -14.95
C LYS A 456 -17.35 -20.75 -14.57
N GLY A 457 -17.86 -21.59 -13.68
CA GLY A 457 -17.24 -22.86 -13.28
C GLY A 457 -17.47 -24.03 -14.24
N GLY A 458 -18.07 -23.80 -15.41
CA GLY A 458 -18.30 -24.82 -16.44
C GLY A 458 -19.40 -25.84 -16.11
N LYS A 459 -20.19 -25.63 -15.04
CA LYS A 459 -21.31 -26.51 -14.66
C LYS A 459 -22.62 -26.02 -15.28
N LEU A 460 -22.71 -26.14 -16.60
CA LEU A 460 -23.80 -25.57 -17.40
C LEU A 460 -25.19 -26.11 -17.01
N ASP A 461 -25.32 -27.40 -16.70
CA ASP A 461 -26.61 -27.99 -16.28
C ASP A 461 -27.12 -27.39 -14.97
N LEU A 462 -26.22 -27.19 -13.99
CA LEU A 462 -26.54 -26.54 -12.72
C LEU A 462 -26.85 -25.05 -12.91
N ALA A 463 -26.15 -24.39 -13.83
CA ALA A 463 -26.42 -23.01 -14.19
C ALA A 463 -27.81 -22.85 -14.82
N GLU A 464 -28.18 -23.71 -15.78
CA GLU A 464 -29.51 -23.75 -16.39
C GLU A 464 -30.58 -23.96 -15.31
N ALA A 465 -30.42 -24.99 -14.48
CA ALA A 465 -31.38 -25.31 -13.43
C ALA A 465 -31.60 -24.13 -12.45
N ALA A 466 -30.52 -23.47 -12.03
CA ALA A 466 -30.61 -22.31 -11.15
C ALA A 466 -31.34 -21.13 -11.82
N HIS A 467 -31.04 -20.84 -13.09
CA HIS A 467 -31.69 -19.77 -13.84
C HIS A 467 -33.18 -20.03 -14.10
N LEU A 468 -33.59 -21.27 -14.41
CA LEU A 468 -35.01 -21.64 -14.58
C LEU A 468 -35.80 -21.53 -13.25
N GLN A 469 -35.18 -21.89 -12.12
CA GLN A 469 -35.78 -21.66 -10.81
C GLN A 469 -35.92 -20.16 -10.51
N ALA A 470 -34.93 -19.34 -10.87
CA ALA A 470 -35.01 -17.89 -10.74
C ALA A 470 -36.12 -17.28 -11.60
N GLU A 471 -36.25 -17.70 -12.87
CA GLU A 471 -37.33 -17.32 -13.79
C GLU A 471 -38.70 -17.54 -13.14
N THR A 472 -38.94 -18.76 -12.62
CA THR A 472 -40.21 -19.12 -11.98
C THR A 472 -40.55 -18.19 -10.81
N LEU A 473 -39.54 -17.81 -10.01
CA LEU A 473 -39.71 -16.92 -8.88
C LEU A 473 -39.91 -15.45 -9.29
N TYR A 474 -39.23 -14.98 -10.34
CA TYR A 474 -39.45 -13.65 -10.90
C TYR A 474 -40.86 -13.52 -11.48
N MET A 475 -41.35 -14.51 -12.22
CA MET A 475 -42.73 -14.55 -12.70
C MET A 475 -43.74 -14.48 -11.56
N ALA A 476 -43.52 -15.26 -10.49
CA ALA A 476 -44.37 -15.25 -9.30
C ALA A 476 -44.33 -13.93 -8.49
N THR A 477 -43.37 -13.04 -8.77
CA THR A 477 -43.25 -11.72 -8.14
C THR A 477 -43.60 -10.56 -9.09
N GLY A 478 -43.98 -10.85 -10.33
CA GLY A 478 -44.34 -9.83 -11.35
C GLY A 478 -43.14 -9.18 -12.06
N GLU A 479 -41.92 -9.68 -11.84
CA GLU A 479 -40.68 -9.14 -12.40
C GLU A 479 -40.42 -9.70 -13.81
N VAL A 480 -41.29 -9.36 -14.77
CA VAL A 480 -41.32 -9.98 -16.12
C VAL A 480 -39.99 -9.84 -16.87
N GLU A 481 -39.36 -8.67 -16.84
CA GLU A 481 -38.07 -8.45 -17.53
C GLU A 481 -36.95 -9.33 -16.96
N ARG A 482 -36.92 -9.50 -15.63
CA ARG A 482 -35.92 -10.36 -14.98
C ARG A 482 -36.19 -11.83 -15.21
N ALA A 483 -37.46 -12.23 -15.28
CA ALA A 483 -37.82 -13.59 -15.68
C ALA A 483 -37.33 -13.90 -17.09
N GLN A 484 -37.54 -12.99 -18.05
CA GLN A 484 -37.04 -13.13 -19.42
C GLN A 484 -35.50 -13.17 -19.47
N ALA A 485 -34.82 -12.33 -18.70
CA ALA A 485 -33.36 -12.35 -18.60
C ALA A 485 -32.84 -13.66 -18.01
N ALA A 486 -33.47 -14.18 -16.96
CA ALA A 486 -33.15 -15.47 -16.37
C ALA A 486 -33.38 -16.61 -17.37
N ARG A 487 -34.48 -16.56 -18.14
CA ARG A 487 -34.74 -17.54 -19.21
C ARG A 487 -33.67 -17.52 -20.29
N ALA A 488 -33.32 -16.34 -20.78
CA ALA A 488 -32.26 -16.17 -21.77
C ALA A 488 -30.89 -16.68 -21.25
N ALA A 489 -30.60 -16.45 -19.96
CA ALA A 489 -29.40 -16.98 -19.32
C ALA A 489 -29.42 -18.51 -19.22
N ALA A 490 -30.57 -19.11 -18.90
CA ALA A 490 -30.75 -20.57 -18.91
C ALA A 490 -30.57 -21.15 -20.33
N ASP A 491 -31.22 -20.56 -21.34
CA ASP A 491 -31.10 -20.98 -22.74
C ASP A 491 -29.65 -20.84 -23.27
N ALA A 492 -28.90 -19.84 -22.77
CA ALA A 492 -27.48 -19.70 -23.08
C ALA A 492 -26.57 -20.72 -22.37
N CYS A 493 -27.07 -21.41 -21.35
CA CYS A 493 -26.38 -22.54 -20.71
C CYS A 493 -26.73 -23.87 -21.38
N ARG A 494 -27.83 -23.93 -22.15
CA ARG A 494 -28.22 -25.15 -22.84
C ARG A 494 -27.14 -25.57 -23.82
N PRO A 495 -26.62 -26.79 -23.71
CA PRO A 495 -25.72 -27.29 -24.72
C PRO A 495 -26.45 -27.34 -26.07
N LYS A 496 -25.83 -26.75 -27.09
CA LYS A 496 -26.35 -26.85 -28.45
C LYS A 496 -26.11 -28.26 -28.94
N LYS A 497 -27.19 -29.03 -29.07
CA LYS A 497 -27.15 -30.37 -29.66
C LYS A 497 -26.51 -30.29 -31.03
N LEU A 498 -25.56 -31.17 -31.28
CA LEU A 498 -24.97 -31.33 -32.60
C LEU A 498 -26.00 -32.05 -33.48
N ASN A 499 -26.48 -31.37 -34.52
CA ASN A 499 -27.28 -31.97 -35.57
C ASN A 499 -26.46 -32.07 -36.86
N MET A 500 -26.95 -32.85 -37.83
CA MET A 500 -26.23 -33.04 -39.10
C MET A 500 -25.95 -31.72 -39.83
N ALA A 501 -26.89 -30.77 -39.83
CA ALA A 501 -26.69 -29.47 -40.48
C ALA A 501 -25.56 -28.64 -39.83
N ALA A 502 -25.44 -28.68 -38.49
CA ALA A 502 -24.37 -28.02 -37.77
C ALA A 502 -23.04 -28.75 -37.96
N PHE A 503 -23.04 -30.09 -37.95
CA PHE A 503 -21.86 -30.90 -38.20
C PHE A 503 -21.28 -30.68 -39.60
N GLU A 504 -22.12 -30.59 -40.64
CA GLU A 504 -21.67 -30.31 -42.00
C GLU A 504 -21.11 -28.89 -42.17
N LYS A 505 -21.61 -27.91 -41.42
CA LYS A 505 -21.03 -26.55 -41.39
C LYS A 505 -19.63 -26.50 -40.80
N MET A 506 -19.18 -27.54 -40.10
CA MET A 506 -17.82 -27.64 -39.56
C MET A 506 -16.83 -28.28 -40.54
N ALA A 507 -17.28 -28.68 -41.74
CA ALA A 507 -16.42 -29.25 -42.76
C ALA A 507 -15.27 -28.28 -43.12
N PRO A 508 -14.08 -28.81 -43.47
CA PRO A 508 -12.96 -27.98 -43.91
C PRO A 508 -13.33 -27.17 -45.15
N ALA A 509 -12.87 -25.92 -45.21
CA ALA A 509 -13.13 -25.03 -46.34
C ALA A 509 -12.40 -25.46 -47.63
N ASN A 510 -11.33 -26.24 -47.50
CA ASN A 510 -10.59 -26.84 -48.62
C ASN A 510 -9.82 -28.11 -48.17
N ASP A 511 -9.35 -28.88 -49.14
CA ASP A 511 -8.61 -30.13 -48.91
C ASP A 511 -7.25 -29.94 -48.20
N GLN A 512 -6.67 -28.73 -48.28
CA GLN A 512 -5.35 -28.45 -47.69
C GLN A 512 -5.39 -28.56 -46.15
N VAL A 513 -6.51 -28.19 -45.53
CA VAL A 513 -6.73 -28.33 -44.08
C VAL A 513 -6.63 -29.80 -43.64
N ILE A 514 -7.13 -30.74 -44.44
CA ILE A 514 -7.05 -32.17 -44.14
C ILE A 514 -5.59 -32.64 -44.17
N VAL A 515 -4.82 -32.18 -45.16
CA VAL A 515 -3.40 -32.50 -45.30
C VAL A 515 -2.60 -31.99 -44.09
N GLU A 516 -2.87 -30.77 -43.65
CA GLU A 516 -2.19 -30.16 -42.49
C GLU A 516 -2.54 -30.86 -41.17
N ILE A 517 -3.82 -31.22 -40.96
CA ILE A 517 -4.24 -32.02 -39.80
C ILE A 517 -3.50 -33.35 -39.78
N ASN A 518 -3.43 -34.05 -40.92
CA ASN A 518 -2.76 -35.35 -40.98
C ASN A 518 -1.25 -35.23 -40.76
N ALA A 519 -0.62 -34.15 -41.23
CA ALA A 519 0.79 -33.88 -40.95
C ALA A 519 1.04 -33.63 -39.45
N LEU A 520 0.15 -32.93 -38.76
CA LEU A 520 0.25 -32.73 -37.31
C LEU A 520 0.01 -34.02 -36.51
N ILE A 521 -0.94 -34.85 -36.93
CA ILE A 521 -1.14 -36.18 -36.32
C ILE A 521 0.13 -37.02 -36.44
N ASP A 522 0.75 -37.04 -37.62
CA ASP A 522 2.00 -37.75 -37.88
C ASP A 522 3.14 -37.23 -36.99
N ALA A 523 3.30 -35.90 -36.92
CA ALA A 523 4.32 -35.26 -36.08
C ALA A 523 4.16 -35.57 -34.58
N HIS A 524 2.93 -35.79 -34.11
CA HIS A 524 2.62 -36.05 -32.71
C HIS A 524 2.31 -37.53 -32.40
N GLN A 525 2.56 -38.46 -33.32
CA GLN A 525 2.20 -39.88 -33.17
C GLN A 525 2.65 -40.48 -31.82
N VAL A 526 3.90 -40.26 -31.43
CA VAL A 526 4.46 -40.84 -30.20
C VAL A 526 3.71 -40.35 -28.95
N ALA A 527 3.37 -39.07 -28.90
CA ALA A 527 2.63 -38.48 -27.77
C ALA A 527 1.16 -38.94 -27.76
N LEU A 528 0.53 -39.02 -28.94
CA LEU A 528 -0.85 -39.48 -29.11
C LEU A 528 -1.06 -40.95 -28.73
N GLN A 529 -0.03 -41.79 -28.86
CA GLN A 529 -0.05 -43.19 -28.46
C GLN A 529 0.42 -43.44 -27.02
N SER A 530 0.93 -42.41 -26.34
CA SER A 530 1.42 -42.55 -24.97
C SER A 530 0.27 -42.69 -23.96
N VAL A 531 0.57 -43.27 -22.79
CA VAL A 531 -0.40 -43.37 -21.68
C VAL A 531 -0.87 -41.99 -21.19
N ASP A 532 0.00 -40.97 -21.32
CA ASP A 532 -0.30 -39.61 -20.90
C ASP A 532 -1.07 -38.79 -21.96
N GLY A 533 -1.12 -39.27 -23.21
CA GLY A 533 -1.72 -38.60 -24.36
C GLY A 533 -1.02 -37.28 -24.73
N LEU A 534 -1.50 -36.63 -25.80
CA LEU A 534 -1.07 -35.28 -26.16
C LEU A 534 -1.82 -34.26 -25.28
N GLN A 535 -1.10 -33.54 -24.41
CA GLN A 535 -1.68 -32.54 -23.52
C GLN A 535 -1.94 -31.22 -24.26
N LEU A 536 -3.14 -30.68 -24.12
CA LEU A 536 -3.52 -29.36 -24.62
C LEU A 536 -3.32 -28.29 -23.53
N ALA A 537 -3.19 -27.03 -23.95
CA ALA A 537 -3.00 -25.90 -23.05
C ALA A 537 -4.15 -25.70 -22.03
N ASP A 538 -5.35 -26.21 -22.32
CA ASP A 538 -6.52 -26.16 -21.44
C ASP A 538 -6.69 -27.39 -20.54
N GLY A 539 -5.68 -28.27 -20.50
CA GLY A 539 -5.65 -29.48 -19.65
C GLY A 539 -6.41 -30.68 -20.23
N ARG A 540 -7.00 -30.56 -21.43
CA ARG A 540 -7.54 -31.71 -22.16
C ARG A 540 -6.42 -32.57 -22.75
N ARG A 541 -6.72 -33.84 -23.01
CA ARG A 541 -5.78 -34.84 -23.53
C ARG A 541 -6.31 -35.45 -24.81
N LEU A 542 -5.44 -35.64 -25.79
CA LEU A 542 -5.79 -36.33 -27.03
C LEU A 542 -5.12 -37.70 -27.08
N TYR A 543 -5.89 -38.70 -27.47
CA TYR A 543 -5.43 -40.06 -27.67
C TYR A 543 -5.74 -40.52 -29.07
N PHE A 544 -4.81 -41.30 -29.62
CA PHE A 544 -5.03 -42.01 -30.86
C PHE A 544 -4.48 -43.44 -30.72
N GLU A 545 -5.21 -44.25 -29.95
CA GLU A 545 -4.83 -45.62 -29.61
C GLU A 545 -4.60 -46.45 -30.88
N GLU A 546 -3.43 -47.10 -30.96
CA GLU A 546 -2.95 -47.83 -32.14
C GLU A 546 -2.98 -47.04 -33.46
N LEU A 547 -3.07 -45.70 -33.37
CA LEU A 547 -3.38 -44.82 -34.49
C LEU A 547 -4.58 -45.30 -35.31
N CYS A 548 -5.59 -45.83 -34.63
CA CYS A 548 -6.74 -46.45 -35.26
C CYS A 548 -8.02 -45.73 -34.87
N CYS A 549 -8.88 -45.44 -35.84
CA CYS A 549 -10.23 -44.98 -35.52
C CYS A 549 -10.93 -46.10 -34.76
N TYR A 550 -11.19 -45.91 -33.47
CA TYR A 550 -11.70 -46.97 -32.60
C TYR A 550 -13.10 -47.48 -33.01
N ILE A 551 -13.87 -46.70 -33.80
CA ILE A 551 -15.20 -47.11 -34.31
C ILE A 551 -15.05 -48.05 -35.50
N GLU A 552 -14.41 -47.56 -36.56
CA GLU A 552 -14.35 -48.24 -37.86
C GLU A 552 -13.11 -49.13 -38.00
N GLN A 553 -12.22 -49.11 -37.00
CA GLN A 553 -10.93 -49.81 -37.02
C GLN A 553 -10.05 -49.40 -38.22
N VAL A 554 -10.22 -48.18 -38.71
CA VAL A 554 -9.43 -47.61 -39.81
C VAL A 554 -8.12 -47.04 -39.26
N LYS A 555 -7.00 -47.65 -39.65
CA LYS A 555 -5.66 -47.21 -39.27
C LYS A 555 -5.26 -45.94 -39.99
N PHE A 556 -4.65 -45.01 -39.28
CA PHE A 556 -3.95 -43.87 -39.83
C PHE A 556 -2.74 -44.35 -40.62
N VAL A 557 -2.60 -43.84 -41.84
CA VAL A 557 -1.44 -44.06 -42.69
C VAL A 557 -0.91 -42.68 -43.06
N PRO A 558 0.35 -42.34 -42.68
CA PRO A 558 0.96 -41.06 -43.02
C PRO A 558 0.87 -40.78 -44.52
N GLY A 559 0.52 -39.55 -44.88
CA GLY A 559 0.35 -39.12 -46.28
C GLY A 559 -0.99 -39.47 -46.93
N THR A 560 -1.90 -40.17 -46.24
CA THR A 560 -3.27 -40.37 -46.75
C THR A 560 -4.15 -39.14 -46.54
N ARG A 561 -5.17 -38.97 -47.39
CA ARG A 561 -6.15 -37.86 -47.33
C ARG A 561 -7.40 -38.20 -46.53
N VAL A 562 -7.26 -38.98 -45.46
CA VAL A 562 -8.39 -39.34 -44.61
C VAL A 562 -8.78 -38.12 -43.78
N GLU A 563 -10.05 -37.72 -43.83
CA GLU A 563 -10.58 -36.66 -42.97
C GLU A 563 -10.84 -37.22 -41.56
N PHE A 564 -10.01 -36.79 -40.61
CA PHE A 564 -10.23 -37.05 -39.20
C PHE A 564 -11.03 -35.94 -38.53
N VAL A 565 -11.89 -36.37 -37.63
CA VAL A 565 -12.69 -35.58 -36.71
C VAL A 565 -12.29 -35.98 -35.31
N LEU A 566 -12.20 -35.02 -34.40
CA LEU A 566 -11.90 -35.29 -33.01
C LEU A 566 -13.19 -35.23 -32.19
N LEU A 567 -13.45 -36.30 -31.43
CA LEU A 567 -14.59 -36.40 -30.52
C LEU A 567 -14.11 -36.39 -29.07
N PHE A 568 -14.62 -35.45 -28.28
CA PHE A 568 -14.33 -35.35 -26.85
C PHE A 568 -15.34 -36.11 -26.00
N CYS A 569 -14.78 -36.94 -25.13
CA CYS A 569 -15.41 -37.53 -23.97
C CYS A 569 -14.83 -36.86 -22.72
N GLN A 570 -15.54 -35.87 -22.18
CA GLN A 570 -15.06 -35.02 -21.08
C GLN A 570 -13.72 -34.34 -21.43
N HIS A 571 -12.64 -34.76 -20.79
CA HIS A 571 -11.30 -34.20 -20.98
C HIS A 571 -10.44 -35.01 -21.96
N VAL A 572 -11.00 -36.06 -22.57
CA VAL A 572 -10.28 -37.00 -23.43
C VAL A 572 -10.83 -36.92 -24.86
N GLY A 573 -10.02 -36.49 -25.82
CA GLY A 573 -10.35 -36.44 -27.24
C GLY A 573 -9.83 -37.66 -27.98
N ASN A 574 -10.67 -38.29 -28.79
CA ASN A 574 -10.30 -39.42 -29.65
C ASN A 574 -10.56 -39.10 -31.13
N PHE A 575 -9.66 -39.55 -31.99
CA PHE A 575 -9.80 -39.39 -33.43
C PHE A 575 -10.75 -40.42 -34.01
N VAL A 576 -11.66 -39.94 -34.86
CA VAL A 576 -12.54 -40.76 -35.68
C VAL A 576 -12.51 -40.28 -37.11
N ILE A 577 -12.77 -41.17 -38.06
CA ILE A 577 -12.92 -40.75 -39.45
C ILE A 577 -14.29 -40.10 -39.67
N MET A 578 -14.36 -39.19 -40.66
CA MET A 578 -15.58 -38.46 -41.00
C MET A 578 -16.83 -39.35 -41.13
N PRO A 579 -16.81 -40.50 -41.83
CA PRO A 579 -18.00 -41.36 -41.94
C PRO A 579 -18.50 -41.88 -40.58
N ALA A 580 -17.58 -42.25 -39.70
CA ALA A 580 -17.90 -42.72 -38.35
C ALA A 580 -18.51 -41.58 -37.51
N ALA A 581 -17.97 -40.37 -37.63
CA ALA A 581 -18.54 -39.19 -37.00
C ALA A 581 -19.95 -38.89 -37.51
N GLN A 582 -20.19 -38.95 -38.82
CA GLN A 582 -21.53 -38.79 -39.40
C GLN A 582 -22.53 -39.81 -38.84
N GLN A 583 -22.12 -41.08 -38.72
CA GLN A 583 -22.95 -42.11 -38.11
C GLN A 583 -23.31 -41.76 -36.67
N LEU A 584 -22.33 -41.38 -35.84
CA LEU A 584 -22.58 -41.01 -34.44
C LEU A 584 -23.49 -39.78 -34.30
N VAL A 585 -23.30 -38.77 -35.14
CA VAL A 585 -24.15 -37.56 -35.16
C VAL A 585 -25.57 -37.90 -35.61
N SER A 586 -25.74 -38.77 -36.60
CA SER A 586 -27.06 -39.22 -37.06
C SER A 586 -27.82 -40.00 -35.99
N MET A 587 -27.10 -40.80 -35.21
CA MET A 587 -27.64 -41.48 -34.03
C MET A 587 -27.89 -40.51 -32.86
N GLY A 588 -27.31 -39.32 -32.93
CA GLY A 588 -27.44 -38.25 -31.95
C GLY A 588 -26.84 -38.63 -30.59
N ARG A 589 -25.91 -39.58 -30.50
CA ARG A 589 -25.37 -40.08 -29.22
C ARG A 589 -23.86 -40.24 -29.24
N HIS A 590 -23.23 -39.83 -28.13
CA HIS A 590 -21.84 -40.12 -27.83
C HIS A 590 -21.70 -41.62 -27.54
N HIS A 591 -20.80 -42.29 -28.25
CA HIS A 591 -20.60 -43.73 -28.18
C HIS A 591 -20.20 -44.24 -26.76
N ILE A 592 -19.26 -43.57 -26.07
CA ILE A 592 -18.88 -43.91 -24.69
C ILE A 592 -19.95 -43.50 -23.67
N GLU A 593 -20.29 -42.21 -23.60
CA GLU A 593 -21.12 -41.69 -22.50
C GLU A 593 -22.62 -41.95 -22.65
N ARG A 594 -23.06 -42.46 -23.82
CA ARG A 594 -24.48 -42.69 -24.14
C ARG A 594 -25.37 -41.45 -23.97
N ARG A 595 -24.80 -40.23 -24.02
CA ARG A 595 -25.52 -38.94 -23.99
C ARG A 595 -25.62 -38.32 -25.38
N GLU A 596 -26.44 -37.29 -25.55
CA GLU A 596 -26.50 -36.58 -26.84
C GLU A 596 -25.19 -35.84 -27.16
N LEU A 597 -24.80 -35.88 -28.43
CA LEU A 597 -23.64 -35.11 -28.92
C LEU A 597 -23.97 -33.63 -28.96
N GLN A 598 -23.01 -32.82 -28.53
CA GLN A 598 -23.08 -31.37 -28.49
C GLN A 598 -22.06 -30.78 -29.48
N ILE A 599 -22.31 -29.55 -29.95
CA ILE A 599 -21.41 -28.85 -30.87
C ILE A 599 -19.97 -28.78 -30.34
N GLY A 600 -19.79 -28.64 -29.02
CA GLY A 600 -18.47 -28.58 -28.38
C GLY A 600 -17.77 -29.93 -28.20
N ASP A 601 -18.47 -31.05 -28.41
CA ASP A 601 -17.87 -32.39 -28.31
C ASP A 601 -17.08 -32.74 -29.58
N VAL A 602 -17.23 -31.98 -30.67
CA VAL A 602 -16.77 -32.36 -32.00
C VAL A 602 -15.93 -31.25 -32.62
N PHE A 603 -14.70 -31.58 -32.99
CA PHE A 603 -13.78 -30.69 -33.68
C PHE A 603 -13.46 -31.27 -35.07
N ARG A 604 -13.73 -30.47 -36.10
CA ARG A 604 -13.55 -30.81 -37.52
C ARG A 604 -12.95 -29.62 -38.25
N GLY A 605 -12.23 -29.85 -39.34
CA GLY A 605 -11.67 -28.79 -40.19
C GLY A 605 -10.77 -27.81 -39.43
N GLU A 606 -10.94 -26.51 -39.66
CA GLU A 606 -10.09 -25.46 -39.09
C GLU A 606 -10.03 -25.48 -37.55
N ALA A 607 -11.13 -25.88 -36.89
CA ALA A 607 -11.15 -25.95 -35.43
C ALA A 607 -10.24 -27.07 -34.89
N LEU A 608 -10.16 -28.20 -35.60
CA LEU A 608 -9.24 -29.28 -35.26
C LEU A 608 -7.80 -28.89 -35.56
N LEU A 609 -7.57 -28.25 -36.71
CA LEU A 609 -6.25 -27.74 -37.10
C LEU A 609 -5.70 -26.76 -36.04
N ALA A 610 -6.51 -25.78 -35.62
CA ALA A 610 -6.14 -24.80 -34.61
C ALA A 610 -5.84 -25.44 -33.25
N LEU A 611 -6.56 -26.49 -32.88
CA LEU A 611 -6.36 -27.23 -31.63
C LEU A 611 -5.04 -28.02 -31.64
N LEU A 612 -4.72 -28.70 -32.75
CA LEU A 612 -3.45 -29.43 -32.88
C LEU A 612 -2.25 -28.49 -32.97
N SER A 613 -2.41 -27.31 -33.58
CA SER A 613 -1.34 -26.31 -33.71
C SER A 613 -0.96 -25.61 -32.39
N GLN A 614 -1.73 -25.81 -31.32
CA GLN A 614 -1.42 -25.23 -30.00
C GLN A 614 -0.36 -26.02 -29.23
N VAL A 615 0.01 -27.20 -29.72
CA VAL A 615 0.95 -28.09 -29.05
C VAL A 615 2.30 -27.98 -29.73
N ASN A 616 3.27 -27.37 -29.04
CA ASN A 616 4.67 -27.30 -29.47
C ASN A 616 5.48 -28.47 -28.90
#